data_AF-A0A7W4GI81-F1
#
_entry.id   AF-A0A7W4GI81-F1
#
_cell.length_a   1.000
_cell.length_b   1.000
_cell.length_c   1.000
_cell.angle_alpha   90.00
_cell.angle_beta   90.00
_cell.angle_gamma   90.00
#
_symmetry.space_group_name_H-M   'P 1'
#
loop_
_entity.id
_entity.type
_entity.pdbx_description
1 polymer ?
#
loop_
_entity_poly.entity_id
_entity_poly.type
_entity_poly.pdbx_seq_one_letter_code
_entity_poly.pdbx_strand_id
1 'polypeptide(L)'
;NIPMAEGPYASLLHKLSRLQDRLPIRVEYSPIRIALVTARNSPSEMRVIKTLRHWGVYVDEAFFLGGVEKTKVLKAFRPHIFFDDQDVHLDAAANLVPSGKVPYLSSSALSKPIVLKKIDDIND
;
A
#
# COMPACT_ATOMS: atom_id res chain seq x y z
N ASN A 1 -7.40 -21.35 -0.29
CA ASN A 1 -7.15 -20.09 0.43
C ASN A 1 -5.66 -19.74 0.31
N ILE A 2 -5.27 -19.24 -0.87
CA ILE A 2 -3.88 -19.13 -1.37
C ILE A 2 -3.39 -17.68 -1.17
N PRO A 3 -2.11 -17.43 -0.78
CA PRO A 3 -1.52 -16.09 -0.74
C PRO A 3 -1.74 -15.30 -2.04
N MET A 4 -1.64 -13.98 -1.96
CA MET A 4 -1.65 -13.14 -3.15
C MET A 4 -0.31 -13.23 -3.88
N ALA A 5 -0.34 -13.08 -5.20
CA ALA A 5 0.87 -12.81 -5.96
C ALA A 5 1.45 -11.45 -5.54
N GLU A 6 2.76 -11.28 -5.75
CA GLU A 6 3.44 -10.02 -5.46
C GLU A 6 2.87 -8.89 -6.33
N GLY A 7 2.27 -7.90 -5.66
CA GLY A 7 1.82 -6.65 -6.27
C GLY A 7 2.85 -5.53 -6.11
N PRO A 8 2.50 -4.29 -6.49
CA PRO A 8 3.42 -3.13 -6.45
C PRO A 8 4.07 -2.91 -5.08
N TYR A 9 3.32 -3.15 -4.01
CA TYR A 9 3.78 -2.96 -2.63
C TYR A 9 4.73 -4.05 -2.14
N ALA A 10 4.81 -5.21 -2.78
CA ALA A 10 5.56 -6.35 -2.26
C ALA A 10 7.04 -5.99 -2.03
N SER A 11 7.68 -5.36 -3.03
CA SER A 11 9.08 -4.92 -2.92
C SER A 11 9.29 -3.90 -1.80
N LEU A 12 8.37 -2.93 -1.66
CA LEU A 12 8.43 -1.93 -0.60
C LEU A 12 8.31 -2.59 0.78
N LEU A 13 7.31 -3.45 0.96
CA LEU A 13 7.08 -4.15 2.23
C LEU A 13 8.25 -5.05 2.61
N HIS A 14 8.83 -5.80 1.66
CA HIS A 14 10.03 -6.59 1.92
C HIS A 14 11.23 -5.73 2.33
N LYS A 15 11.41 -4.56 1.70
CA LYS A 15 12.50 -3.64 2.07
C LYS A 15 12.30 -3.05 3.46
N LEU A 16 11.07 -2.65 3.81
CA LEU A 16 10.74 -2.15 5.14
C LEU A 16 10.89 -3.22 6.21
N SER A 17 10.42 -4.45 5.96
CA SER A 17 10.59 -5.60 6.86
C SER A 17 12.08 -5.89 7.11
N ARG A 18 12.88 -5.96 6.05
CA ARG A 18 14.34 -6.13 6.18
C ARG A 18 15.01 -4.99 6.93
N LEU A 19 14.49 -3.78 6.82
CA LEU A 19 15.00 -2.63 7.58
C LEU A 19 14.66 -2.76 9.06
N GLN A 20 13.45 -3.21 9.42
CA GLN A 20 13.09 -3.53 10.80
C GLN A 20 14.02 -4.61 11.38
N ASP A 21 14.28 -5.70 10.64
CA ASP A 21 15.14 -6.81 11.07
C ASP A 21 16.61 -6.41 11.30
N ARG A 22 17.07 -5.34 10.65
CA ARG A 22 18.45 -4.83 10.78
C ARG A 22 18.65 -3.93 11.99
N LEU A 23 17.57 -3.51 12.65
CA LEU A 23 17.67 -2.72 13.86
C LEU A 23 17.97 -3.64 15.04
N PRO A 24 18.86 -3.26 15.98
CA PRO A 24 19.23 -4.09 17.13
C PRO A 24 18.16 -4.06 18.23
N ILE A 25 16.89 -4.12 17.84
CA ILE A 25 15.69 -4.05 18.69
C ILE A 25 14.73 -5.12 18.17
N ARG A 26 13.95 -5.75 19.07
CA ARG A 26 12.93 -6.71 18.64
C ARG A 26 11.92 -6.01 17.73
N VAL A 27 11.43 -6.72 16.71
CA VAL A 27 10.55 -6.14 15.67
C VAL A 27 9.31 -5.45 16.25
N GLU A 28 8.76 -5.98 17.34
CA GLU A 28 7.59 -5.44 18.04
C GLU A 28 7.84 -4.09 18.71
N TYR A 29 9.12 -3.74 18.93
CA TYR A 29 9.56 -2.47 19.50
C TYR A 29 10.37 -1.63 18.50
N SER A 30 10.34 -2.00 17.22
CA SER A 30 11.03 -1.27 16.17
C SER A 30 10.54 0.18 16.11
N PRO A 31 11.43 1.18 15.97
CA PRO A 31 11.02 2.57 15.69
C PRO A 31 10.34 2.71 14.32
N ILE A 32 10.50 1.73 13.44
CA ILE A 32 9.78 1.65 12.17
C ILE A 32 8.54 0.80 12.40
N ARG A 33 7.39 1.47 12.49
CA ARG A 33 6.08 0.84 12.63
C ARG A 33 5.33 0.85 11.31
N ILE A 34 4.78 -0.29 10.91
CA ILE A 34 4.10 -0.48 9.63
C ILE A 34 2.62 -0.74 9.87
N ALA A 35 1.77 0.11 9.31
CA ALA A 35 0.33 -0.12 9.28
C ALA A 35 -0.15 -0.39 7.86
N LEU A 36 -0.88 -1.49 7.68
CA LEU A 36 -1.60 -1.74 6.45
C LEU A 36 -2.95 -1.00 6.49
N VAL A 37 -3.29 -0.27 5.43
CA VAL A 37 -4.60 0.37 5.27
C VAL A 37 -5.23 -0.10 3.98
N THR A 38 -6.38 -0.78 4.04
CA THR A 38 -7.01 -1.37 2.84
C THR A 38 -8.53 -1.21 2.84
N ALA A 39 -9.08 -0.89 1.66
CA ALA A 39 -10.53 -0.78 1.46
C ALA A 39 -11.26 -2.14 1.54
N ARG A 40 -10.51 -3.25 1.56
CA ARG A 40 -11.07 -4.60 1.60
C ARG A 40 -11.86 -4.86 2.87
N ASN A 41 -12.95 -5.61 2.74
CA ASN A 41 -13.80 -6.12 3.81
C ASN A 41 -13.65 -7.65 3.97
N SER A 42 -14.25 -8.19 5.03
CA SER A 42 -14.38 -9.64 5.21
C SER A 42 -15.14 -10.27 4.03
N PRO A 43 -14.72 -11.42 3.47
CA PRO A 43 -13.71 -12.39 3.96
C PRO A 43 -12.28 -12.17 3.42
N SER A 44 -12.06 -11.09 2.67
CA SER A 44 -10.80 -10.80 1.96
C SER A 44 -9.62 -10.54 2.91
N GLU A 45 -9.93 -10.12 4.14
CA GLU A 45 -8.96 -9.79 5.19
C GLU A 45 -8.01 -10.95 5.51
N MET A 46 -8.56 -12.17 5.60
CA MET A 46 -7.79 -13.36 5.94
C MET A 46 -6.73 -13.68 4.88
N ARG A 47 -7.03 -13.38 3.61
CA ARG A 47 -6.06 -13.58 2.52
C ARG A 47 -4.89 -12.61 2.63
N VAL A 48 -5.13 -11.38 3.06
CA VAL A 48 -4.08 -10.38 3.26
C VAL A 48 -3.17 -10.79 4.42
N ILE A 49 -3.74 -11.15 5.57
CA ILE A 49 -2.96 -11.63 6.72
C ILE A 49 -2.13 -12.86 6.37
N LYS A 50 -2.70 -13.82 5.62
CA LYS A 50 -1.96 -14.99 5.14
C LYS A 50 -0.82 -14.62 4.20
N THR A 51 -0.99 -13.62 3.34
CA THR A 51 0.05 -13.15 2.44
C THR A 51 1.21 -12.53 3.22
N LEU A 52 0.92 -11.63 4.16
CA LEU A 52 1.96 -11.01 5.00
C LEU A 52 2.75 -12.06 5.81
N ARG A 53 2.06 -13.04 6.41
CA ARG A 53 2.72 -14.16 7.10
C ARG A 53 3.57 -15.00 6.17
N HIS A 54 3.08 -15.32 4.98
CA HIS A 54 3.82 -16.08 3.98
C HIS A 54 5.09 -15.33 3.52
N TRP A 55 5.02 -14.00 3.42
CA TRP A 55 6.15 -13.14 3.08
C TRP A 55 7.11 -12.86 4.24
N GLY A 56 6.77 -13.29 5.46
CA GLY A 56 7.54 -13.00 6.67
C GLY A 56 7.54 -11.51 7.05
N VAL A 57 6.52 -10.76 6.62
CA VAL A 57 6.40 -9.32 6.90
C VAL A 57 5.60 -9.10 8.17
N TYR A 58 6.22 -8.46 9.15
CA TYR A 58 5.55 -7.99 10.36
C TYR A 58 4.86 -6.65 10.09
N VAL A 59 3.60 -6.53 10.52
CA VAL A 59 2.86 -5.25 10.54
C VAL A 59 2.34 -5.03 11.95
N ASP A 60 2.48 -3.81 12.44
CA ASP A 60 1.99 -3.41 13.75
C ASP A 60 0.47 -3.35 13.78
N GLU A 61 -0.13 -2.81 12.72
CA GLU A 61 -1.56 -2.56 12.63
C GLU A 61 -2.09 -2.91 11.23
N ALA A 62 -3.35 -3.34 11.15
CA ALA A 62 -4.04 -3.55 9.89
C ALA A 62 -5.46 -2.98 9.96
N PHE A 63 -5.73 -1.97 9.15
CA PHE A 63 -7.01 -1.27 9.06
C PHE A 63 -7.77 -1.75 7.82
N PHE A 64 -8.83 -2.53 8.04
CA PHE A 64 -9.79 -2.95 7.01
C PHE A 64 -10.98 -2.00 7.01
N LEU A 65 -11.05 -1.12 6.01
CA LEU A 65 -11.88 0.08 6.08
C LEU A 65 -13.38 -0.21 5.92
N GLY A 66 -13.77 -1.25 5.18
CA GLY A 66 -15.20 -1.61 5.03
C GLY A 66 -16.10 -0.48 4.52
N GLY A 67 -15.56 0.45 3.72
CA GLY A 67 -16.27 1.65 3.25
C GLY A 67 -16.00 2.94 4.04
N VAL A 68 -15.22 2.87 5.13
CA VAL A 68 -14.71 4.07 5.82
C VAL A 68 -13.68 4.78 4.93
N GLU A 69 -13.78 6.10 4.86
CA GLU A 69 -12.81 6.92 4.15
C GLU A 69 -11.39 6.77 4.70
N LYS A 70 -10.43 6.50 3.80
CA LYS A 70 -9.03 6.27 4.16
C LYS A 70 -8.42 7.45 4.91
N THR A 71 -8.78 8.67 4.52
CA THR A 71 -8.33 9.92 5.17
C THR A 71 -8.70 10.02 6.65
N LYS A 72 -9.85 9.44 7.07
CA LYS A 72 -10.25 9.40 8.48
C LYS A 72 -9.29 8.54 9.30
N VAL A 73 -8.91 7.39 8.76
CA VAL A 73 -7.92 6.50 9.40
C VAL A 73 -6.55 7.16 9.45
N LEU A 74 -6.10 7.78 8.35
CA LEU A 74 -4.82 8.49 8.33
C LEU A 74 -4.77 9.62 9.39
N LYS A 75 -5.85 10.38 9.53
CA LYS A 75 -5.94 11.46 10.53
C LYS A 75 -5.89 10.95 11.97
N ALA A 76 -6.51 9.80 12.25
CA ALA A 76 -6.50 9.18 13.57
C ALA A 76 -5.17 8.49 13.88
N PHE A 77 -4.64 7.73 12.93
CA PHE A 77 -3.40 6.97 13.09
C PHE A 77 -2.15 7.86 13.09
N ARG A 78 -2.21 9.03 12.41
CA ARG A 78 -1.11 9.99 12.29
C ARG A 78 0.23 9.35 11.83
N PRO A 79 0.27 8.70 10.66
CA PRO A 79 1.52 8.14 10.15
C PRO A 79 2.51 9.26 9.82
N HIS A 80 3.82 8.95 9.88
CA HIS A 80 4.85 9.89 9.45
C HIS A 80 4.90 10.04 7.92
N ILE A 81 4.60 8.95 7.20
CA ILE A 81 4.53 8.90 5.74
C ILE A 81 3.48 7.87 5.33
N PHE A 82 2.76 8.16 4.26
CA PHE A 82 1.77 7.28 3.66
C PHE A 82 2.21 6.85 2.25
N PHE A 83 1.93 5.62 1.86
CA PHE A 83 2.25 5.10 0.53
C PHE A 83 1.00 4.51 -0.11
N ASP A 84 0.77 4.87 -1.38
CA ASP A 84 -0.29 4.28 -2.20
C ASP A 84 0.15 4.13 -3.67
N ASP A 85 -0.51 3.29 -4.44
CA ASP A 85 -0.28 3.08 -5.88
C ASP A 85 -1.27 3.86 -6.75
N GLN A 86 -2.36 4.35 -6.17
CA GLN A 86 -3.39 5.09 -6.89
C GLN A 86 -3.36 6.59 -6.58
N ASP A 87 -3.28 7.41 -7.63
CA ASP A 87 -3.22 8.87 -7.51
C ASP A 87 -4.42 9.44 -6.74
N VAL A 88 -5.63 8.90 -6.97
CA VAL A 88 -6.84 9.32 -6.25
C VAL A 88 -6.73 9.20 -4.72
N HIS A 89 -5.99 8.20 -4.23
CA HIS A 89 -5.76 8.04 -2.80
C HIS A 89 -4.66 8.97 -2.29
N LEU A 90 -3.64 9.23 -3.11
CA LEU A 90 -2.54 10.13 -2.79
C LEU A 90 -2.98 11.58 -2.76
N ASP A 91 -3.81 12.03 -3.70
CA ASP A 91 -4.28 13.42 -3.76
C ASP A 91 -5.01 13.82 -2.48
N ALA A 92 -5.87 12.94 -1.97
CA ALA A 92 -6.58 13.16 -0.71
C ALA A 92 -5.64 13.05 0.51
N ALA A 93 -4.73 12.08 0.53
CA ALA A 93 -3.82 11.84 1.65
C ALA A 93 -2.71 12.91 1.78
N ALA A 94 -2.21 13.44 0.67
CA ALA A 94 -1.14 14.43 0.61
C ALA A 94 -1.50 15.74 1.33
N ASN A 95 -2.80 16.05 1.42
CA ASN A 95 -3.30 17.19 2.20
C ASN A 95 -3.20 16.98 3.73
N LEU A 96 -2.95 15.75 4.18
CA LEU A 96 -2.94 15.37 5.60
C LEU A 96 -1.57 14.88 6.09
N VAL A 97 -0.84 14.17 5.23
CA VAL A 97 0.43 13.51 5.58
C VAL A 97 1.35 13.44 4.35
N PRO A 98 2.68 13.55 4.52
CA PRO A 98 3.61 13.23 3.45
C PRO A 98 3.25 11.89 2.79
N SER A 99 3.09 11.91 1.46
CA SER A 99 2.56 10.78 0.71
C SER A 99 3.49 10.44 -0.46
N GLY A 100 3.73 9.14 -0.69
CA GLY A 100 4.61 8.65 -1.75
C GLY A 100 3.91 7.64 -2.66
N LYS A 101 4.04 7.81 -3.99
CA LYS A 101 3.52 6.85 -4.96
C LYS A 101 4.39 5.61 -5.02
N VAL A 102 3.77 4.43 -4.93
CA VAL A 102 4.41 3.15 -5.21
C VAL A 102 4.22 2.85 -6.70
N PRO A 103 5.29 2.89 -7.52
CA PRO A 103 5.15 2.60 -8.94
C PRO A 103 4.88 1.11 -9.17
N TYR A 104 4.12 0.80 -10.22
CA TYR A 104 4.06 -0.55 -10.75
C TYR A 104 5.43 -0.96 -11.29
N LEU A 105 5.74 -2.26 -11.22
CA LEU A 105 6.92 -2.81 -11.92
C LEU A 105 6.89 -2.40 -13.39
N SER A 106 8.03 -2.07 -13.98
CA SER A 106 8.12 -1.65 -15.39
C SER A 106 7.53 -2.66 -16.36
N SER A 107 7.59 -3.96 -16.01
CA SER A 107 6.99 -5.07 -16.76
C SER A 107 5.47 -5.22 -16.58
N SER A 108 4.84 -4.50 -15.64
CA SER A 108 3.40 -4.56 -15.42
C SER A 108 2.63 -3.93 -16.58
N ALA A 109 1.53 -4.54 -17.00
CA ALA A 109 0.62 -3.92 -17.96
C ALA A 109 0.05 -2.57 -17.47
N LEU A 110 0.04 -2.35 -16.15
CA LEU A 110 -0.41 -1.11 -15.51
C LEU A 110 0.72 -0.06 -15.34
N SER A 111 1.93 -0.32 -15.83
CA SER A 111 3.06 0.63 -15.75
C SER A 111 3.01 1.73 -16.82
N LYS A 112 2.25 1.51 -17.91
CA LYS A 112 2.13 2.49 -18.99
C LYS A 112 1.24 3.65 -18.56
N PRO A 113 1.67 4.93 -18.72
CA PRO A 113 0.77 6.05 -18.54
C PRO A 113 -0.42 5.89 -19.49
N ILE A 114 -1.64 6.13 -19.00
CA ILE A 114 -2.83 6.21 -19.86
C ILE A 114 -2.57 7.36 -20.83
N VAL A 115 -2.20 7.04 -22.07
CA VAL A 115 -2.21 8.01 -23.15
C VAL A 115 -3.68 8.27 -23.44
N LEU A 116 -4.20 9.40 -22.93
CA LEU A 116 -5.47 9.93 -23.41
C LEU A 116 -5.30 10.12 -24.92
N LYS A 117 -5.97 9.29 -25.72
CA LYS A 117 -6.08 9.54 -27.16
C LYS A 117 -6.67 10.94 -27.30
N LYS A 118 -5.93 11.84 -27.95
CA LYS A 118 -6.50 13.11 -28.40
C LYS A 118 -7.72 12.76 -29.26
N ILE A 119 -8.78 13.55 -29.09
CA ILE A 119 -10.07 13.40 -29.79
C ILE A 119 -9.94 13.75 -31.30
N ASP A 120 -8.74 14.00 -31.80
CA ASP A 120 -8.50 14.50 -33.15
C ASP A 120 -8.42 13.40 -34.23
N ASP A 121 -8.41 12.11 -33.86
CA ASP A 121 -8.27 10.98 -34.82
C ASP A 121 -9.61 10.33 -35.25
N ILE A 122 -10.74 11.04 -35.18
CA ILE A 122 -12.07 10.51 -35.59
C ILE A 122 -12.50 10.95 -37.01
N ASN A 123 -11.69 11.75 -37.71
CA ASN A 123 -11.99 12.15 -39.09
C ASN A 123 -10.86 11.72 -40.04
N ASP A 124 -10.87 10.44 -40.41
CA ASP A 124 -10.41 9.93 -41.72
C ASP A 124 -11.11 8.59 -42.01
#